data_AF-A0A7C4RCR4-F1
#
_entry.id   AF-A0A7C4RCR4-F1
#
_cell.length_a   1.000
_cell.length_b   1.000
_cell.length_c   1.000
_cell.angle_alpha   90.00
_cell.angle_beta   90.00
_cell.angle_gamma   90.00
#
_symmetry.space_group_name_H-M   'P 1'
#
loop_
_entity.id
_entity.type
_entity.pdbx_description
1 polymer ?
#
loop_
_entity_poly.entity_id
_entity_poly.type
_entity_poly.pdbx_seq_one_letter_code
_entity_poly.pdbx_strand_id
1 'polypeptide(L)'
;MTVKKMVITEPTLRVQTDNLVFLFGLKMPPFKESFVRVKVEIFFDGKFEKSFYPLVPCSVNGTVHSIKFEINIKKLSNGPHSIRVTICGLGNFKGISCAKDFKFYYDAGKRKLVEKIETTKSQKETITVVTDEAKKIFNELKKRQQEEIFWQREKY
;
A
#
# COMPACT_ATOMS: atom_id res chain seq x y z
N MET A 1 1.41 -27.01 3.90
CA MET A 1 1.47 -25.78 4.73
C MET A 1 1.43 -24.57 3.82
N THR A 2 0.33 -23.83 3.77
CA THR A 2 0.21 -22.64 2.92
C THR A 2 0.88 -21.46 3.62
N VAL A 3 2.00 -20.98 3.08
CA VAL A 3 2.72 -19.84 3.66
C VAL A 3 1.80 -18.61 3.60
N LYS A 4 1.40 -18.09 4.77
CA LYS A 4 0.62 -16.86 4.90
C LYS A 4 1.50 -15.67 4.49
N LYS A 5 1.45 -15.30 3.21
CA LYS A 5 2.28 -14.21 2.66
C LYS A 5 1.47 -12.91 2.54
N MET A 6 2.11 -11.79 2.85
CA MET A 6 1.64 -10.47 2.44
C MET A 6 1.70 -10.37 0.92
N VAL A 7 0.73 -9.71 0.31
CA VAL A 7 0.67 -9.54 -1.15
C VAL A 7 0.53 -8.08 -1.50
N ILE A 8 1.46 -7.59 -2.33
CA ILE A 8 1.36 -6.27 -2.97
C ILE A 8 0.58 -6.45 -4.28
N THR A 9 -0.58 -5.81 -4.38
CA THR A 9 -1.43 -5.86 -5.57
C THR A 9 -0.79 -5.10 -6.72
N GLU A 10 -1.44 -5.11 -7.88
CA GLU A 10 -1.05 -4.21 -8.97
C GLU A 10 -1.23 -2.74 -8.54
N PRO A 11 -0.25 -1.88 -8.85
CA PRO A 11 -0.33 -0.48 -8.54
C PRO A 11 -1.03 0.27 -9.67
N THR A 12 -1.43 1.49 -9.37
CA THR A 12 -1.84 2.49 -10.35
C THR A 12 -0.85 3.63 -10.25
N LEU A 13 -0.28 4.00 -11.39
CA LEU A 13 0.63 5.13 -11.54
C LEU A 13 -0.09 6.32 -12.20
N ARG A 14 0.04 7.52 -11.63
CA ARG A 14 -0.56 8.74 -12.20
C ARG A 14 0.41 9.91 -12.09
N VAL A 15 0.52 10.73 -13.14
CA VAL A 15 1.22 12.01 -13.07
C VAL A 15 0.23 13.09 -12.69
N GLN A 16 0.54 13.85 -11.65
CA GLN A 16 -0.21 15.03 -11.25
C GLN A 16 0.75 16.22 -11.15
N THR A 17 0.66 17.12 -12.14
CA THR A 17 1.54 18.29 -12.29
C THR A 17 3.01 17.86 -12.36
N ASP A 18 3.70 17.92 -11.22
CA ASP A 18 5.13 17.63 -11.07
C ASP A 18 5.40 16.44 -10.14
N ASN A 19 4.34 15.70 -9.76
CA ASN A 19 4.42 14.56 -8.87
C ASN A 19 3.95 13.29 -9.60
N LEU A 20 4.69 12.20 -9.40
CA LEU A 20 4.26 10.85 -9.68
C LEU A 20 3.55 10.31 -8.45
N VAL A 21 2.24 10.13 -8.57
CA VAL A 21 1.39 9.49 -7.57
C VAL A 21 1.40 7.99 -7.85
N PHE A 22 1.84 7.22 -6.86
CA PHE A 22 1.83 5.76 -6.89
C PHE A 22 0.86 5.24 -5.84
N LEU A 23 -0.13 4.48 -6.29
CA LEU A 23 -1.13 3.86 -5.45
C LEU A 23 -1.00 2.34 -5.56
N PHE A 24 -0.85 1.63 -4.46
CA PHE A 24 -0.83 0.17 -4.48
C PHE A 24 -1.68 -0.40 -3.35
N GLY A 25 -2.19 -1.61 -3.54
CA GLY A 25 -2.90 -2.33 -2.50
C GLY A 25 -1.97 -3.26 -1.74
N LEU A 26 -2.18 -3.35 -0.44
CA LEU A 26 -1.59 -4.34 0.44
C LEU A 26 -2.69 -5.28 0.93
N LYS A 27 -2.57 -6.55 0.59
CA LYS A 27 -3.43 -7.61 1.10
C LYS A 27 -2.69 -8.39 2.20
N MET A 28 -3.27 -8.38 3.38
CA MET A 28 -2.78 -9.14 4.52
C MET A 28 -3.45 -10.52 4.55
N PRO A 29 -2.72 -11.59 4.90
CA PRO A 29 -3.37 -12.86 5.21
C PRO A 29 -4.18 -12.73 6.51
N PRO A 30 -5.15 -13.63 6.75
CA PRO A 30 -5.94 -13.62 7.97
C PRO A 30 -5.03 -13.94 9.18
N PHE A 31 -4.91 -12.94 10.06
CA PHE A 31 -4.25 -13.02 11.36
C PHE A 31 -5.30 -12.97 12.47
N LYS A 32 -4.91 -13.35 13.70
CA LYS A 32 -5.81 -13.27 14.86
C LYS A 32 -5.98 -11.82 15.31
N GLU A 33 -4.96 -11.01 15.09
CA GLU A 33 -4.89 -9.62 15.43
C GLU A 33 -5.70 -8.78 14.45
N SER A 34 -6.40 -7.76 14.97
CA SER A 34 -7.22 -6.86 14.16
C SER A 34 -6.38 -5.94 13.25
N PHE A 35 -5.14 -5.65 13.66
CA PHE A 35 -4.25 -4.76 12.93
C PHE A 35 -2.81 -5.24 13.00
N VAL A 36 -2.07 -4.98 11.93
CA VAL A 36 -0.64 -5.27 11.84
C VAL A 36 0.09 -3.99 11.48
N ARG A 37 1.14 -3.68 12.25
CA ARG A 37 2.07 -2.62 11.89
C ARG A 37 3.08 -3.17 10.91
N VAL A 38 3.23 -2.52 9.77
CA VAL A 38 4.23 -2.88 8.76
C VAL A 38 5.19 -1.71 8.57
N LYS A 39 6.41 -1.99 8.14
CA LYS A 39 7.36 -1.02 7.58
C LYS A 39 7.26 -1.11 6.07
N VAL A 40 7.01 0.00 5.41
CA VAL A 40 7.05 0.13 3.96
C VAL A 40 8.30 0.94 3.60
N GLU A 41 9.08 0.44 2.67
CA GLU A 41 10.23 1.12 2.08
C GLU A 41 10.02 1.25 0.58
N ILE A 42 10.21 2.46 0.07
CA ILE A 42 10.06 2.79 -1.34
C ILE A 42 11.44 3.11 -1.90
N PHE A 43 11.77 2.47 -3.01
CA PHE A 43 12.97 2.77 -3.78
C PHE A 43 12.59 3.20 -5.18
N PHE A 44 13.24 4.23 -5.69
CA PHE A 44 13.08 4.74 -7.04
C PHE A 44 14.42 4.61 -7.78
N ASP A 45 14.43 3.92 -8.91
CA ASP A 45 15.65 3.58 -9.67
C ASP A 45 16.77 3.02 -8.78
N GLY A 46 16.38 2.16 -7.83
CA GLY A 46 17.29 1.52 -6.87
C GLY A 46 17.73 2.41 -5.71
N LYS A 47 17.39 3.70 -5.69
CA LYS A 47 17.69 4.61 -4.58
C LYS A 47 16.56 4.62 -3.57
N PHE A 48 16.91 4.60 -2.28
CA PHE A 48 15.93 4.74 -1.21
C PHE A 48 15.33 6.15 -1.23
N GLU A 49 14.00 6.23 -1.32
CA GLU A 49 13.28 7.50 -1.29
C GLU A 49 12.71 7.78 0.09
N LYS A 50 11.95 6.82 0.63
CA LYS A 50 11.23 7.02 1.89
C LYS A 50 10.84 5.69 2.54
N SER A 51 10.67 5.75 3.86
CA SER A 51 9.99 4.71 4.62
C SER A 51 8.87 5.28 5.49
N PHE A 52 7.88 4.44 5.77
CA PHE A 52 6.78 4.78 6.68
C PHE A 52 6.17 3.51 7.28
N TYR A 53 5.33 3.69 8.31
CA TYR A 53 4.94 2.62 9.22
C TYR A 53 3.41 2.50 9.36
N PRO A 54 2.68 2.13 8.29
CA PRO A 54 1.23 2.11 8.33
C PRO A 54 0.71 0.99 9.25
N LEU A 55 -0.42 1.27 9.89
CA LEU A 55 -1.19 0.28 10.63
C LEU A 55 -2.26 -0.28 9.68
N VAL A 56 -2.14 -1.56 9.34
CA VAL A 56 -2.93 -2.21 8.30
C VAL A 56 -3.97 -3.11 8.96
N PRO A 57 -5.27 -2.93 8.68
CA PRO A 57 -6.30 -3.81 9.23
C PRO A 57 -6.15 -5.21 8.64
N CYS A 58 -6.19 -6.20 9.53
CA CYS A 58 -6.23 -7.60 9.15
C CYS A 58 -7.68 -8.06 9.19
N SER A 59 -8.44 -7.63 8.18
CA SER A 59 -9.79 -8.12 8.00
C SER A 59 -9.76 -9.63 7.76
N VAL A 60 -10.74 -10.34 8.33
CA VAL A 60 -10.92 -11.79 8.13
C VAL A 60 -11.13 -12.16 6.64
N ASN A 61 -11.53 -11.19 5.80
CA ASN A 61 -11.89 -11.38 4.39
C ASN A 61 -11.01 -10.63 3.38
N GLY A 62 -9.68 -10.80 3.46
CA GLY A 62 -8.80 -10.48 2.32
C GLY A 62 -8.89 -9.06 1.77
N THR A 63 -9.30 -8.08 2.59
CA THR A 63 -9.47 -6.69 2.19
C THR A 63 -8.14 -6.10 1.78
N VAL A 64 -8.16 -5.35 0.67
CA VAL A 64 -6.98 -4.67 0.16
C VAL A 64 -6.90 -3.30 0.79
N HIS A 65 -5.80 -3.04 1.50
CA HIS A 65 -5.54 -1.72 2.06
C HIS A 65 -4.72 -0.88 1.07
N SER A 66 -5.31 0.21 0.59
CA SER A 66 -4.63 1.09 -0.37
C SER A 66 -3.59 1.98 0.32
N ILE A 67 -2.37 1.95 -0.20
CA ILE A 67 -1.25 2.79 0.23
C ILE A 67 -0.89 3.71 -0.92
N LYS A 68 -0.84 5.02 -0.63
CA LYS A 68 -0.49 6.07 -1.59
C LYS A 68 0.87 6.65 -1.21
N PHE A 69 1.74 6.84 -2.19
CA PHE A 69 2.90 7.70 -2.05
C PHE A 69 3.06 8.62 -3.27
N GLU A 70 3.82 9.70 -3.10
CA GLU A 70 4.09 10.68 -4.14
C GLU A 70 5.60 10.91 -4.23
N ILE A 71 6.12 10.97 -5.46
CA ILE A 71 7.53 11.28 -5.77
C ILE A 71 7.54 12.50 -6.68
N ASN A 72 8.42 13.47 -6.39
CA ASN A 72 8.59 14.63 -7.25
C ASN A 72 9.38 14.25 -8.51
N ILE A 73 8.83 14.53 -9.70
CA ILE A 73 9.40 14.17 -10.99
C ILE A 73 9.93 15.35 -11.80
N LYS A 74 10.08 16.54 -11.22
CA LYS A 74 10.60 17.74 -11.92
C LYS A 74 11.94 17.52 -12.62
N LYS A 75 12.77 16.64 -12.08
CA LYS A 75 14.12 16.35 -12.59
C LYS A 75 14.22 14.96 -13.22
N LEU A 76 13.10 14.31 -13.49
CA LEU A 76 13.09 12.98 -14.05
C LEU A 76 13.39 13.05 -15.56
N SER A 77 14.40 12.31 -16.00
CA SER A 77 14.76 12.18 -17.40
C SER A 77 13.69 11.40 -18.17
N ASN A 78 13.60 11.59 -19.49
CA ASN A 78 12.82 10.69 -20.32
C ASN A 78 13.45 9.30 -20.30
N GLY A 79 12.64 8.26 -20.17
CA GLY A 79 13.15 6.89 -20.22
C GLY A 79 12.43 5.88 -19.34
N PRO A 80 12.99 4.66 -19.26
CA PRO A 80 12.52 3.63 -18.36
C PRO A 80 12.94 3.95 -16.92
N HIS A 81 12.00 3.80 -15.99
CA HIS A 81 12.19 3.96 -14.56
C HIS A 81 11.61 2.78 -13.81
N SER A 82 12.03 2.63 -12.56
CA SER A 82 11.60 1.55 -11.69
C SER A 82 11.26 2.04 -10.28
N ILE A 83 10.21 1.45 -9.71
CA ILE A 83 9.81 1.61 -8.32
C ILE A 83 9.84 0.23 -7.68
N ARG A 84 10.59 0.09 -6.59
CA ARG A 84 10.54 -1.08 -5.71
C ARG A 84 9.78 -0.71 -4.45
N VAL A 85 8.83 -1.55 -4.08
CA VAL A 85 8.14 -1.48 -2.80
C VAL A 85 8.53 -2.69 -1.98
N THR A 86 9.12 -2.46 -0.81
CA THR A 86 9.44 -3.50 0.17
C THR A 86 8.55 -3.30 1.40
N ILE A 87 7.94 -4.38 1.88
CA ILE A 87 7.07 -4.38 3.04
C ILE A 87 7.54 -5.44 4.01
N CYS A 88 7.71 -5.06 5.27
CA CYS A 88 8.16 -5.93 6.35
C CYS A 88 7.20 -5.81 7.54
N GLY A 89 6.72 -6.93 8.05
CA GLY A 89 5.96 -6.97 9.30
C GLY A 89 6.84 -6.59 10.50
N LEU A 90 6.22 -5.96 11.50
CA LEU A 90 6.89 -5.54 12.74
C LEU A 90 6.30 -6.27 13.96
N GLY A 91 7.02 -6.23 15.08
CA GLY A 91 6.61 -6.89 16.32
C GLY A 91 6.40 -8.39 16.12
N ASN A 92 5.21 -8.88 16.46
CA ASN A 92 4.83 -10.29 16.34
C ASN A 92 4.78 -10.80 14.89
N PHE A 93 4.86 -9.90 13.90
CA PHE A 93 4.85 -10.22 12.47
C PHE A 93 6.24 -10.10 11.83
N LYS A 94 7.28 -9.93 12.64
CA LYS A 94 8.67 -9.91 12.17
C LYS A 94 8.98 -11.23 11.46
N GLY A 95 9.54 -11.13 10.25
CA GLY A 95 9.83 -12.28 9.37
C GLY A 95 8.83 -12.47 8.23
N ILE A 96 7.67 -11.80 8.27
CA ILE A 96 6.77 -11.73 7.12
C ILE A 96 7.17 -10.52 6.28
N SER A 97 7.57 -10.76 5.03
CA SER A 97 7.93 -9.70 4.10
C SER A 97 7.44 -9.98 2.69
N CYS A 98 7.29 -8.91 1.91
CA CYS A 98 7.00 -8.95 0.49
C CYS A 98 7.73 -7.80 -0.19
N ALA A 99 8.28 -8.06 -1.38
CA ALA A 99 8.85 -7.01 -2.22
C ALA A 99 8.29 -7.17 -3.63
N LYS A 100 8.04 -6.04 -4.30
CA LYS A 100 7.58 -6.02 -5.69
C LYS A 100 8.21 -4.87 -6.45
N ASP A 101 8.70 -5.19 -7.63
CA ASP A 101 9.31 -4.26 -8.57
C ASP A 101 8.31 -3.86 -9.65
N PHE A 102 8.25 -2.57 -9.96
CA PHE A 102 7.39 -1.97 -10.96
C PHE A 102 8.23 -1.18 -11.92
N LYS A 103 8.08 -1.44 -13.22
CA LYS A 103 8.78 -0.71 -14.28
C LYS A 103 7.78 0.09 -15.08
N PHE A 104 8.14 1.31 -15.43
CA PHE A 104 7.31 2.19 -16.25
C PHE A 104 8.19 3.06 -17.14
N TYR A 105 7.61 3.60 -18.21
CA TYR A 105 8.29 4.57 -19.05
C TYR A 105 7.72 5.97 -18.82
N TYR A 106 8.61 6.93 -18.59
CA TYR A 106 8.25 8.34 -18.42
C TYR A 106 8.67 9.16 -19.65
N ASP A 107 7.72 9.92 -20.19
CA ASP A 107 7.95 10.92 -21.23
C ASP A 107 7.55 12.29 -20.70
N ALA A 108 8.55 13.10 -20.32
CA ALA A 108 8.39 14.46 -19.82
C ALA A 108 7.77 15.41 -20.84
N GLY A 109 7.96 15.16 -22.15
CA GLY A 109 7.39 15.97 -23.21
C GLY A 109 5.87 15.82 -23.31
N LYS A 110 5.35 14.63 -22.97
CA LYS A 110 3.91 14.34 -22.95
C LYS A 110 3.29 14.36 -21.56
N ARG A 111 4.11 14.41 -20.49
CA ARG A 111 3.71 14.15 -19.09
C ARG A 111 2.82 12.90 -18.97
N LYS A 112 3.08 11.90 -19.82
CA LYS A 112 2.33 10.65 -19.89
C LYS A 112 3.22 9.52 -19.40
N LEU A 113 2.61 8.60 -18.67
CA LEU A 113 3.22 7.34 -18.30
C LEU A 113 2.74 6.30 -19.30
N VAL A 114 3.68 5.54 -19.87
CA VAL A 114 3.35 4.34 -20.62
C VAL A 114 3.69 3.18 -19.70
N GLU A 115 2.65 2.59 -19.11
CA GLU A 115 2.76 1.35 -18.35
C GLU A 115 3.11 0.22 -19.30
N LYS A 116 4.39 -0.20 -19.30
CA LYS A 116 4.77 -1.50 -19.86
C LYS A 116 4.68 -2.53 -18.74
N ILE A 117 3.46 -2.79 -18.28
CA ILE A 117 3.19 -3.87 -17.35
C ILE A 117 3.33 -5.16 -18.15
N GLU A 118 4.26 -6.03 -17.76
CA GLU A 118 4.25 -7.43 -18.20
C GLU A 118 3.01 -8.09 -17.56
N THR A 119 1.87 -7.91 -18.22
CA THR A 119 0.55 -8.40 -17.81
C THR A 119 0.55 -9.92 -17.88
N THR A 120 0.60 -10.57 -16.72
CA THR A 120 -0.08 -11.87 -16.59
C THR A 120 -1.56 -11.54 -16.37
N LYS A 121 -2.37 -11.77 -17.41
CA LYS A 121 -3.83 -11.57 -17.43
C LYS A 121 -4.49 -11.82 -16.06
N SER A 122 -5.14 -10.82 -15.46
CA SER A 122 -6.30 -11.08 -14.59
C SER A 122 -7.19 -9.85 -14.35
N GLN A 123 -8.38 -9.91 -14.96
CA GLN A 123 -9.71 -9.54 -14.44
C GLN A 123 -10.00 -8.14 -13.88
N LYS A 124 -10.85 -7.45 -14.66
CA LYS A 124 -11.92 -6.50 -14.29
C LYS A 124 -11.58 -5.38 -13.29
N GLU A 125 -11.55 -4.17 -13.87
CA GLU A 125 -11.68 -2.88 -13.20
C GLU A 125 -12.72 -2.93 -12.07
N THR A 126 -12.26 -2.76 -10.83
CA THR A 126 -13.11 -2.45 -9.70
C THR A 126 -12.81 -1.02 -9.29
N ILE A 127 -13.67 -0.09 -9.69
CA ILE A 127 -13.65 1.29 -9.23
C ILE A 127 -14.08 1.27 -7.76
N THR A 128 -13.13 1.45 -6.83
CA THR A 128 -13.47 1.62 -5.41
C THR A 128 -13.76 3.08 -5.13
N VAL A 129 -15.04 3.46 -5.21
CA VAL A 129 -15.55 4.71 -4.63
C VAL A 129 -15.53 4.56 -3.12
N VAL A 130 -14.75 5.37 -2.41
CA VAL A 130 -14.83 5.47 -0.95
C VAL A 130 -16.11 6.23 -0.61
N THR A 131 -17.18 5.51 -0.34
CA THR A 131 -18.46 6.06 0.10
C THR A 131 -18.35 6.57 1.54
N ASP A 132 -19.16 7.56 1.93
CA ASP A 132 -19.16 8.11 3.29
C ASP A 132 -19.55 7.09 4.37
N GLU A 133 -20.15 5.97 3.96
CA GLU A 133 -20.40 4.80 4.81
C GLU A 133 -19.10 4.11 5.24
N ALA A 134 -18.11 3.96 4.35
CA ALA A 134 -16.82 3.39 4.70
C ALA A 134 -16.06 4.26 5.73
N LYS A 135 -16.23 5.59 5.65
CA LYS A 135 -15.69 6.52 6.66
C LYS A 135 -16.42 6.41 8.00
N LYS A 136 -17.75 6.20 7.99
CA LYS A 136 -18.51 5.95 9.22
C LYS A 136 -18.06 4.67 9.92
N ILE A 137 -17.91 3.57 9.17
CA ILE A 137 -17.44 2.29 9.71
C ILE A 137 -16.03 2.43 10.30
N PHE A 138 -15.14 3.17 9.62
CA PHE A 138 -13.80 3.45 10.14
C PHE A 138 -13.83 4.23 11.46
N ASN A 139 -14.70 5.23 11.58
CA ASN A 139 -14.84 6.03 12.80
C ASN A 139 -15.49 5.24 13.95
N GLU A 140 -16.45 4.36 13.66
CA GLU A 140 -17.04 3.48 14.68
C GLU A 140 -16.04 2.47 15.21
N LEU A 141 -15.24 1.84 14.33
CA LEU A 141 -14.18 0.92 14.75
C LEU A 141 -13.12 1.63 15.61
N LYS A 142 -12.79 2.88 15.27
CA LYS A 142 -11.86 3.71 16.06
C LYS A 142 -12.43 4.05 17.45
N LYS A 143 -13.73 4.33 17.56
CA LYS A 143 -14.40 4.58 18.86
C LYS A 143 -14.43 3.33 19.73
N ARG A 144 -14.81 2.18 19.19
CA ARG A 144 -14.82 0.91 19.94
C ARG A 144 -13.44 0.56 20.48
N GLN A 145 -12.39 0.79 19.68
CA GLN A 145 -11.02 0.57 20.14
C GLN A 145 -10.62 1.49 21.29
N GLN A 146 -11.06 2.76 21.26
CA GLN A 146 -10.80 3.70 22.37
C GLN A 146 -11.57 3.30 23.64
N GLU A 147 -12.81 2.82 23.51
CA GLU A 147 -13.62 2.32 24.62
C GLU A 147 -13.02 1.04 25.21
N GLU A 148 -12.56 0.09 24.41
CA GLU A 148 -11.87 -1.12 24.91
C GLU A 148 -10.58 -0.79 25.66
N ILE A 149 -9.80 0.19 25.16
CA ILE A 149 -8.59 0.67 25.85
C ILE A 149 -8.93 1.36 27.17
N PHE A 150 -10.06 2.06 27.24
CA PHE A 150 -10.55 2.71 28.46
C PHE A 150 -10.99 1.67 29.50
N TRP A 151 -11.79 0.67 29.10
CA TRP A 151 -12.23 -0.42 29.99
C TRP A 151 -11.09 -1.29 30.51
N GLN A 152 -10.01 -1.46 29.74
CA GLN A 152 -8.81 -2.16 30.21
C GLN A 152 -7.99 -1.35 31.22
N ARG A 153 -8.15 -0.02 31.27
CA ARG A 153 -7.49 0.86 32.26
C ARG A 153 -8.24 0.98 33.58
N GLU A 154 -9.56 0.79 33.61
CA GLU A 154 -10.35 0.80 34.86
C GLU A 154 -10.35 -0.55 35.60
N LYS A 155 -9.90 -1.62 34.95
CA LYS A 155 -9.78 -2.97 35.56
C LYS A 155 -8.45 -3.21 36.28
N TYR A 156 -7.57 -2.21 36.34
CA TYR A 156 -6.29 -2.19 37.05
C TYR A 156 -6.21 -0.93 37.91
#